data_AF-A0A355X929-F1
#
_entry.id   AF-A0A355X929-F1
#
_cell.length_a   1.000
_cell.length_b   1.000
_cell.length_c   1.000
_cell.angle_alpha   90.00
_cell.angle_beta   90.00
_cell.angle_gamma   90.00
#
_symmetry.space_group_name_H-M   'P 1'
#
loop_
_entity.id
_entity.type
_entity.pdbx_description
1 polymer ?
#
loop_
_entity_poly.entity_id
_entity_poly.type
_entity_poly.pdbx_seq_one_letter_code
_entity_poly.pdbx_strand_id
1 'polypeptide(L)' 'MKTKLIKTIAIFISAVMLITTLSGFNIAFASSDNQITIAQQPQDDTVSVGDTAKFTVNAGGTNLTYQWQLSSNNGVSWEN' A
#
# COMPACT_ATOMS: atom_id res chain seq x y z
N MET A 1 36.71 -22.51 24.24
CA MET A 1 35.69 -22.23 23.19
C MET A 1 34.26 -22.54 23.64
N LYS A 2 33.98 -23.73 24.19
CA LYS A 2 32.62 -24.15 24.60
C LYS A 2 31.93 -23.18 25.58
N THR A 3 32.68 -22.59 26.53
CA THR A 3 32.15 -21.65 27.53
C THR A 3 31.76 -20.27 26.97
N LYS A 4 32.41 -19.81 25.89
CA LYS A 4 32.02 -18.56 25.22
C LYS A 4 30.73 -18.75 24.39
N LEU A 5 30.64 -19.86 23.66
CA LEU A 5 29.47 -20.19 22.84
C LEU A 5 28.20 -20.39 23.69
N ILE A 6 28.32 -21.13 24.80
CA ILE A 6 27.20 -21.36 25.74
C ILE A 6 26.73 -20.04 26.37
N LYS A 7 27.66 -19.15 26.74
CA LYS A 7 27.30 -17.82 27.27
C LYS A 7 26.60 -16.95 26.23
N THR A 8 27.08 -16.92 24.98
CA THR A 8 26.46 -16.14 23.90
C THR A 8 25.06 -16.65 23.56
N ILE A 9 24.86 -17.97 23.46
CA ILE A 9 23.54 -18.56 23.19
C ILE A 9 22.58 -18.30 24.36
N ALA A 10 23.03 -18.44 25.60
CA ALA A 10 22.22 -18.13 26.78
C ALA A 10 21.81 -16.65 26.83
N ILE A 11 22.72 -15.73 26.50
CA ILE A 11 22.42 -14.29 26.45
C ILE A 11 21.36 -13.97 25.40
N PHE A 12 21.43 -14.56 24.19
CA PHE A 12 20.43 -14.35 23.14
C PHE A 12 19.07 -14.95 23.51
N ILE A 13 19.03 -16.15 24.08
CA ILE A 13 17.79 -16.80 24.53
C ILE A 13 17.15 -16.01 25.67
N SER A 14 17.93 -15.53 26.64
CA SER A 14 17.45 -14.69 27.73
C SER A 14 16.95 -13.33 27.25
N ALA A 15 17.62 -12.68 26.28
CA ALA A 15 17.17 -11.41 25.72
C ALA A 15 15.81 -11.55 25.00
N VAL A 16 15.62 -12.62 24.22
CA VAL A 16 14.34 -12.93 23.55
C VAL A 16 13.23 -13.21 24.58
N MET A 17 13.54 -13.89 25.68
CA MET A 17 12.56 -14.21 26.73
C MET A 17 12.27 -13.04 27.70
N LEU A 18 13.17 -12.07 27.82
CA LEU A 18 12.94 -10.83 28.60
C LEU A 18 11.99 -9.88 27.87
N ILE A 19 12.08 -9.84 26.54
CA ILE A 19 11.25 -8.98 25.69
C ILE A 19 9.76 -9.40 25.73
N THR A 20 9.45 -10.67 26.03
CA THR A 20 8.08 -11.17 26.09
C THR A 20 7.39 -11.01 27.46
N THR A 21 8.12 -10.70 28.53
CA THR A 21 7.57 -10.51 29.88
C THR A 21 7.37 -9.05 30.28
N LEU A 22 7.84 -8.11 29.46
CA LEU A 22 7.59 -6.69 29.63
C LEU A 22 6.15 -6.36 29.19
N SER A 23 5.27 -6.20 30.17
CA SER A 23 3.95 -5.60 29.96
C SER A 23 4.13 -4.19 29.38
N GLY A 24 3.88 -4.06 28.07
CA GLY A 24 4.05 -2.80 27.33
C GLY A 24 4.92 -2.88 26.08
N PHE A 25 5.55 -4.04 25.78
CA PHE A 25 6.23 -4.23 24.50
C PHE A 25 5.22 -4.43 23.37
N ASN A 26 4.74 -3.32 22.81
CA ASN A 26 3.92 -3.32 21.60
C ASN A 26 4.86 -3.46 20.40
N ILE A 27 4.88 -4.64 19.77
CA ILE A 27 5.53 -4.80 18.47
C ILE A 27 4.62 -4.12 17.45
N ALA A 28 4.82 -2.82 17.23
CA ALA A 28 4.16 -2.08 16.17
C ALA A 28 4.77 -2.53 14.83
N PHE A 29 4.21 -3.58 14.23
CA PHE A 29 4.37 -3.77 12.80
C PHE A 29 3.59 -2.65 12.13
N ALA A 30 4.28 -1.61 11.67
CA ALA A 30 3.68 -0.69 10.71
C ALA A 30 3.46 -1.50 9.44
N SER A 31 2.27 -2.11 9.30
CA SER A 31 1.83 -2.58 8.00
C SER A 31 1.70 -1.34 7.14
N SER A 32 2.69 -1.08 6.28
CA SER A 32 2.52 -0.17 5.16
C SER A 32 1.52 -0.83 4.22
N ASP A 33 0.24 -0.76 4.59
CA ASP A 33 -0.82 -1.20 3.73
C ASP A 33 -0.81 -0.24 2.55
N ASN A 34 -0.13 -0.67 1.49
CA ASN A 34 0.00 0.07 0.25
C ASN A 34 -1.31 -0.01 -0.54
N GLN A 35 -2.44 0.03 0.17
CA GLN A 35 -3.77 -0.14 -0.36
C GLN A 35 -4.03 1.02 -1.33
N ILE A 36 -4.06 0.67 -2.61
CA ILE A 36 -4.50 1.59 -3.64
C ILE A 36 -6.02 1.67 -3.54
N THR A 37 -6.52 2.87 -3.31
CA THR A 37 -7.96 3.13 -3.23
C THR A 37 -8.30 4.27 -4.17
N ILE A 38 -9.44 4.20 -4.84
CA ILE A 38 -10.00 5.35 -5.54
C ILE A 38 -11.01 6.01 -4.61
N ALA A 39 -10.62 7.14 -4.02
CA ALA A 39 -11.43 7.93 -3.10
C ALA A 39 -12.52 8.74 -3.84
N GLN A 40 -12.27 9.11 -5.10
CA GLN A 40 -13.27 9.73 -5.97
C GLN A 40 -13.12 9.22 -7.41
N GLN A 41 -14.20 8.64 -7.91
CA GLN A 41 -14.32 8.22 -9.30
C GLN A 41 -14.50 9.42 -10.22
N PRO A 42 -13.96 9.37 -11.45
CA PRO A 42 -14.28 10.39 -12.46
C PRO A 42 -15.78 10.34 -12.76
N GLN A 43 -16.36 11.50 -13.05
CA GLN A 43 -17.78 11.63 -13.40
C GLN A 43 -17.91 11.80 -14.92
N ASP A 44 -19.06 11.41 -15.45
CA ASP A 44 -19.41 11.65 -16.84
C ASP A 44 -19.49 13.17 -17.10
N ASP A 45 -18.93 13.61 -18.23
CA ASP A 45 -18.94 15.01 -18.65
C ASP A 45 -19.48 15.12 -20.08
N THR A 46 -20.29 16.14 -20.35
CA THR A 46 -20.86 16.42 -21.68
C THR A 46 -20.40 17.78 -22.13
N VAL A 47 -19.50 17.79 -23.11
CA VAL A 47 -18.89 19.01 -23.66
C VAL A 47 -19.27 19.21 -25.12
N SER A 48 -19.16 20.44 -25.62
CA SER A 48 -19.39 20.73 -27.04
C SER A 48 -18.23 20.21 -27.89
N VAL A 49 -18.49 19.95 -29.17
CA VAL A 49 -17.44 19.52 -30.11
C VAL A 49 -16.36 20.59 -30.21
N GLY A 50 -15.11 20.19 -29.98
CA GLY A 50 -13.95 21.10 -30.00
C GLY A 50 -13.55 21.61 -28.61
N ASP A 51 -14.39 21.43 -27.59
CA ASP A 51 -14.05 21.74 -26.21
C ASP A 51 -13.24 20.60 -25.56
N THR A 52 -12.53 20.94 -24.48
CA THR A 52 -11.74 19.96 -23.71
C THR A 52 -12.56 19.40 -22.55
N ALA A 53 -12.83 18.09 -22.56
CA ALA A 53 -13.37 17.36 -21.41
C ALA A 53 -12.30 17.13 -20.33
N LYS A 54 -12.69 17.20 -19.04
CA LYS A 54 -11.74 17.00 -17.92
C LYS A 54 -12.25 15.93 -16.95
N PHE A 55 -11.49 14.85 -16.83
CA PHE A 55 -11.74 13.78 -15.87
C PHE A 55 -10.76 13.88 -14.70
N THR A 56 -11.29 13.82 -13.48
CA THR A 56 -10.49 13.89 -12.24
C THR A 56 -10.67 12.62 -11.44
N VAL A 57 -9.56 12.04 -10.97
CA VAL A 57 -9.55 10.89 -10.07
C VAL A 57 -8.82 11.29 -8.81
N ASN A 58 -9.42 11.02 -7.65
CA ASN A 58 -8.71 11.10 -6.37
C ASN A 58 -8.37 9.68 -5.92
N ALA A 59 -7.09 9.35 -5.81
CA ALA A 59 -6.63 8.04 -5.37
C ALA A 59 -5.73 8.16 -4.13
N GLY A 60 -5.88 7.22 -3.19
CA GLY A 60 -5.05 7.08 -2.01
C GLY A 60 -4.10 5.89 -2.12
N GLY A 61 -3.01 5.94 -1.37
CA GLY A 61 -1.96 4.92 -1.36
C GLY A 61 -0.57 5.52 -1.63
N THR A 62 0.44 4.67 -1.86
CA THR A 62 1.77 5.11 -2.31
C THR A 62 2.15 4.41 -3.62
N ASN A 63 3.12 4.94 -4.36
CA ASN A 63 3.56 4.41 -5.66
C ASN A 63 2.42 4.28 -6.69
N LEU A 64 1.52 5.27 -6.74
CA LEU A 64 0.37 5.26 -7.67
C LEU A 64 0.82 5.47 -9.11
N THR A 65 0.31 4.63 -10.01
CA THR A 65 0.42 4.77 -11.46
C THR A 65 -0.97 4.83 -12.07
N TYR A 66 -1.14 5.64 -13.11
CA TYR A 66 -2.42 5.86 -13.77
C TYR A 66 -2.35 5.39 -15.22
N GLN A 67 -3.41 4.75 -15.69
CA GLN A 67 -3.63 4.45 -17.10
C GLN A 67 -5.05 4.88 -17.45
N TRP A 68 -5.19 5.66 -18.50
CA TRP A 68 -6.48 5.98 -19.09
C TRP A 68 -6.78 4.98 -20.19
N GLN A 69 -8.07 4.69 -20.36
CA GLN A 69 -8.56 3.83 -21.42
C GLN A 69 -9.73 4.51 -22.12
N LEU A 70 -9.81 4.34 -23.43
CA LEU A 70 -10.90 4.84 -24.26
C LEU A 70 -11.73 3.66 -24.76
N SER A 71 -13.05 3.82 -24.75
CA SER A 71 -13.97 2.94 -25.45
C SER A 71 -14.79 3.72 -26.47
N SER A 72 -14.76 3.27 -27.71
CA SER A 72 -15.55 3.82 -28.82
C SER A 72 -16.83 3.03 -29.10
N ASN A 73 -17.07 1.95 -28.36
CA ASN A 73 -18.15 0.99 -28.59
C ASN A 73 -18.97 0.69 -27.33
N ASN A 74 -19.30 1.73 -26.57
CA ASN A 74 -20.14 1.65 -25.37
C ASN A 74 -19.62 0.65 -24.32
N GLY A 75 -18.29 0.59 -24.13
CA GLY A 75 -17.66 -0.24 -23.11
C GLY A 75 -17.45 -1.69 -23.50
N VAL A 76 -17.69 -2.07 -24.76
CA VAL A 76 -17.47 -3.45 -25.24
C VAL A 76 -15.98 -3.78 -25.37
N SER A 77 -15.16 -2.82 -25.80
CA SER A 77 -13.70 -2.91 -25.79
C SER A 77 -13.07 -1.62 -25.31
N TRP A 78 -11.85 -1.75 -24.79
CA TRP A 78 -11.07 -0.67 -24.21
C TRP A 78 -9.68 -0.66 -24.82
N GLU A 79 -9.24 0.51 -25.25
CA GLU A 79 -7.92 0.77 -25.83
C GLU A 79 -7.14 1.73 -24.91
N ASN A 80 -5.82 1.55 -24.84
CA ASN A 80 -4.93 2.40 -24.04
C ASN A 80 -4.41 3.60 -24.84
#